data_AF-A0A928J858-F1
#
_entry.id   AF-A0A928J858-F1
#
_cell.length_a   1.000
_cell.length_b   1.000
_cell.length_c   1.000
_cell.angle_alpha   90.00
_cell.angle_beta   90.00
_cell.angle_gamma   90.00
#
_symmetry.space_group_name_H-M   'P 1'
#
loop_
_entity.id
_entity.type
_entity.pdbx_description
1 polymer ?
#
loop_
_entity_poly.entity_id
_entity_poly.type
_entity_poly.pdbx_seq_one_letter_code
_entity_poly.pdbx_strand_id
1 'polypeptide(L)' 'MLATYTYNSNNGKLVSMKYGNDTIPVTYQYDALDRLKRVCCNIEGKLSEYVRYNLDDRGICLSLKNGKFLKNIRFKK' A
#
# COMPACT_ATOMS: atom_id res chain seq x y z
N MET A 1 -8.99 15.60 13.98
CA MET A 1 -8.01 15.99 12.96
C MET A 1 -8.50 15.47 11.62
N LEU A 2 -8.48 16.26 10.54
CA LEU A 2 -9.12 15.87 9.28
C LEU A 2 -8.32 14.79 8.52
N ALA A 3 -6.98 14.90 8.50
CA ALA A 3 -6.10 13.89 7.93
C ALA A 3 -4.71 13.93 8.58
N THR A 4 -4.05 12.78 8.68
CA THR A 4 -2.64 12.65 9.07
C THR A 4 -1.82 12.06 7.94
N TYR A 5 -0.58 12.53 7.81
CA TYR A 5 0.35 12.14 6.77
C TYR A 5 1.68 11.75 7.41
N THR A 6 2.28 10.67 6.92
CA THR A 6 3.62 10.24 7.32
C THR A 6 4.48 10.15 6.07
N TYR A 7 5.65 10.78 6.13
CA TYR A 7 6.62 10.81 5.04
C TYR A 7 7.88 10.03 5.45
N ASN A 8 8.52 9.40 4.48
CA ASN A 8 9.81 8.75 4.65
C ASN A 8 10.88 9.83 4.87
N SER A 9 11.71 9.66 5.91
CA SER A 9 12.78 10.60 6.25
C SER A 9 13.90 10.68 5.21
N ASN A 10 14.10 9.61 4.43
CA ASN A 10 15.26 9.47 3.54
C ASN A 10 15.01 10.09 2.16
N ASN A 11 13.79 9.95 1.61
CA ASN A 11 13.45 10.43 0.27
C ASN A 11 12.24 11.38 0.23
N GLY A 12 11.67 11.73 1.40
CA GLY A 12 10.53 12.64 1.52
C GLY A 12 9.22 12.11 0.93
N LYS A 13 9.15 10.85 0.48
CA LYS A 13 7.95 10.28 -0.14
C LYS A 13 6.89 9.95 0.91
N LEU A 14 5.62 10.16 0.56
CA LEU A 14 4.49 9.79 1.42
C LEU A 14 4.46 8.27 1.62
N VAL A 15 4.45 7.80 2.86
CA VAL A 15 4.38 6.37 3.21
C VAL A 15 3.03 5.97 3.80
N SER A 16 2.32 6.90 4.43
CA SER A 16 1.01 6.64 5.01
C SER A 16 0.15 7.90 5.03
N MET A 17 -1.15 7.74 4.75
CA MET A 17 -2.17 8.76 4.95
C MET A 17 -3.36 8.13 5.68
N LYS A 18 -3.92 8.85 6.65
CA LYS A 18 -5.17 8.46 7.33
C LYS A 18 -6.12 9.65 7.38
N TYR A 19 -7.40 9.42 7.07
CA TYR A 19 -8.41 10.49 7.03
C TYR A 19 -9.36 10.40 8.23
N GLY A 20 -9.32 11.33 9.17
CA GLY A 20 -10.05 11.20 10.42
C GLY A 20 -9.44 10.17 11.38
N ASN A 21 -9.98 10.11 12.59
CA ASN A 21 -9.36 9.36 13.68
C ASN A 21 -9.60 7.84 13.59
N ASP A 22 -10.70 7.41 12.95
CA ASP A 22 -11.16 6.00 12.98
C ASP A 22 -11.08 5.31 11.62
N THR A 23 -10.42 5.91 10.63
CA THR A 23 -10.21 5.26 9.34
C THR A 23 -8.95 4.42 9.29
N ILE A 24 -8.95 3.51 8.32
CA ILE A 24 -7.80 2.68 8.00
C ILE A 24 -6.79 3.52 7.21
N PRO A 25 -5.50 3.51 7.60
CA PRO A 25 -4.49 4.21 6.83
C PRO A 25 -4.26 3.55 5.47
N VAL A 26 -4.10 4.39 4.45
CA VAL A 26 -3.58 4.02 3.15
C VAL A 26 -2.05 4.11 3.21
N THR A 27 -1.37 3.05 2.82
CA THR A 27 0.08 2.95 2.81
C THR A 27 0.63 2.83 1.39
N TYR A 28 1.79 3.43 1.17
CA TYR A 28 2.44 3.54 -0.12
C TYR A 28 3.82 2.91 -0.05
N GLN A 29 4.16 2.10 -1.05
CA GLN A 29 5.46 1.46 -1.16
C GLN A 29 6.09 1.78 -2.50
N TYR A 30 7.39 2.02 -2.47
CA TYR A 30 8.18 2.39 -3.63
C TYR A 30 9.21 1.30 -3.95
N ASP A 31 9.66 1.25 -5.20
CA ASP A 31 10.81 0.45 -5.57
C ASP A 31 12.14 1.16 -5.28
N ALA A 32 13.26 0.53 -5.62
CA ALA A 32 14.59 1.06 -5.36
C ALA A 32 14.92 2.33 -6.17
N LEU A 33 14.10 2.68 -7.17
CA LEU A 33 14.24 3.90 -7.97
C LEU A 33 13.22 4.97 -7.53
N ASP A 34 12.66 4.84 -6.32
CA ASP A 34 11.64 5.74 -5.75
C ASP A 34 10.33 5.85 -6.55
N ARG A 35 10.00 4.82 -7.35
CA ARG A 35 8.74 4.77 -8.13
C ARG A 35 7.66 4.03 -7.36
N LEU A 36 6.40 4.48 -7.47
CA LEU A 36 5.29 3.86 -6.76
C LEU A 36 5.09 2.41 -7.24
N LYS A 37 5.23 1.47 -6.31
CA LYS A 37 5.14 0.02 -6.58
C LYS A 37 3.83 -0.57 -6.05
N ARG A 38 3.30 -0.04 -4.94
CA ARG A 38 2.12 -0.61 -4.28
C ARG A 38 1.37 0.41 -3.42
N VAL A 39 0.05 0.30 -3.42
CA VAL A 39 -0.85 1.01 -2.49
C VAL A 39 -1.69 -0.03 -1.74
N CYS A 40 -1.79 0.09 -0.41
CA CYS A 40 -2.50 -0.86 0.46
C CYS A 40 -3.30 -0.15 1.55
N CYS A 41 -4.49 -0.66 1.88
CA CYS A 41 -5.32 -0.12 2.98
C CYS A 41 -5.34 -1.07 4.19
N ASN A 42 -4.26 -1.17 4.97
CA ASN A 42 -4.14 -2.21 6.01
C ASN A 42 -5.05 -1.97 7.23
N ILE A 43 -6.08 -2.79 7.37
CA ILE A 43 -6.90 -2.87 8.59
C ILE A 43 -6.13 -3.72 9.60
N GLU A 44 -5.83 -3.22 10.80
CA GLU A 44 -5.28 -3.93 11.98
C GLU A 44 -5.13 -5.48 11.86
N GLY A 45 -4.11 -5.95 11.13
CA GLY A 45 -3.84 -7.38 10.95
C GLY A 45 -4.90 -8.22 10.21
N LYS A 46 -5.90 -7.58 9.59
CA LYS A 46 -6.98 -8.17 8.80
C LYS A 46 -7.05 -7.61 7.36
N LEU A 47 -7.57 -8.48 6.51
CA LEU A 47 -7.77 -8.38 5.06
C LEU A 47 -7.83 -6.94 4.51
N SER A 48 -6.88 -6.58 3.67
CA SER A 48 -6.97 -5.34 2.89
C SER A 48 -6.74 -5.56 1.41
N GLU A 49 -7.46 -4.76 0.64
CA GLU A 49 -7.27 -4.61 -0.80
C GLU A 49 -5.95 -3.90 -1.07
N TYR A 50 -5.32 -4.26 -2.18
CA TYR A 50 -4.13 -3.58 -2.68
C TYR A 50 -4.19 -3.45 -4.19
N VAL A 51 -3.50 -2.42 -4.67
CA VAL A 51 -3.14 -2.26 -6.08
C VAL A 51 -1.62 -2.37 -6.17
N ARG A 52 -1.13 -3.21 -7.08
CA ARG A 52 0.29 -3.33 -7.39
C ARG A 52 0.56 -2.92 -8.83
N TYR A 53 1.59 -2.11 -9.00
CA TYR A 53 2.11 -1.68 -10.28
C TYR A 53 3.28 -2.59 -10.65
N ASN A 54 3.21 -3.21 -11.82
CA ASN A 54 4.36 -3.85 -12.43
C ASN A 54 4.93 -2.88 -13.46
N LEU A 55 6.11 -2.36 -13.16
CA LEU A 55 6.83 -1.41 -14.00
C LEU A 55 8.04 -2.11 -14.63
N ASP A 56 8.42 -1.69 -15.83
CA ASP A 56 9.72 -2.02 -16.41
C ASP A 56 10.84 -1.12 -15.83
N ASP A 57 12.08 -1.30 -16.31
CA ASP A 57 13.23 -0.50 -15.85
C ASP A 57 13.13 0.98 -16.25
N ARG A 58 12.33 1.31 -17.27
CA ARG A 58 12.06 2.69 -17.71
C ARG A 58 10.92 3.34 -16.94
N GLY A 59 10.21 2.59 -16.11
CA GLY A 59 9.07 3.07 -15.31
C GLY A 59 7.73 2.98 -16.03
N ILE A 60 7.68 2.30 -17.17
CA ILE A 60 6.43 2.07 -17.92
C ILE A 60 5.62 1.01 -17.19
N CYS A 61 4.34 1.32 -16.93
CA CYS A 61 3.42 0.38 -16.32
C CYS A 61 3.00 -0.70 -17.32
N LEU A 62 3.48 -1.92 -17.09
CA LEU A 62 3.17 -3.09 -17.91
C LEU A 62 1.85 -3.73 -17.48
N SER A 63 1.50 -3.68 -16.20
CA SER A 63 0.21 -4.16 -15.68
C SER A 63 -0.12 -3.60 -14.31
N LEU A 64 -1.43 -3.54 -14.04
CA LEU A 64 -2.00 -3.28 -12.72
C LEU A 64 -2.63 -4.57 -12.19
N LYS A 65 -2.32 -4.90 -10.94
CA LYS A 65 -2.95 -6.03 -10.25
C LYS A 65 -3.69 -5.56 -9.02
N ASN A 66 -5.01 -5.68 -9.06
CA ASN A 66 -5.85 -5.59 -7.88
C ASN A 66 -5.82 -6.94 -7.16
N GLY A 67 -5.73 -6.90 -5.84
CA GLY A 67 -5.78 -8.12 -5.05
C GLY A 67 -6.35 -7.86 -3.67
N LYS A 68 -6.97 -8.90 -3.12
CA LYS A 68 -7.37 -8.96 -1.72
C LYS A 68 -6.52 -10.03 -1.06
N PHE A 69 -5.77 -9.68 -0.03
CA PHE A 69 -4.95 -10.68 0.65
C PHE A 69 -5.83 -11.47 1.62
N LEU A 70 -6.42 -12.59 1.16
CA LEU A 70 -7.09 -13.54 2.05
C LEU A 70 -6.02 -14.20 2.93
N LYS A 71 -5.93 -13.80 4.22
CA LYS A 71 -5.07 -14.46 5.20
C LYS A 71 -5.38 -15.96 5.12
N ASN A 72 -4.37 -16.81 4.93
CA ASN A 72 -4.53 -18.27 4.82
C ASN A 72 -5.46 -18.81 5.92
N ILE A 73 -6.73 -19.07 5.58
CA ILE A 73 -7.64 -19.84 6.43
C ILE A 73 -7.16 -21.28 6.32
N ARG A 74 -6.32 -21.71 7.27
CA ARG A 74 -6.09 -23.14 7.47
C ARG A 74 -7.41 -23.72 7.98
N PHE A 75 -8.16 -24.38 7.11
CA PHE A 75 -9.22 -25.30 7.55
C PHE A 75 -8.51 -26.43 8.30
N LYS A 76 -8.67 -26.48 9.63
CA LYS A 76 -8.34 -27.69 10.38
C LYS A 76 -9.37 -28.75 10.00
N LYS A 77 -8.88 -29.89 9.53
CA LYS A 77 -9.67 -31.10 9.29
C LYS A 77 -10.14 -31.68 10.63
#